data_AF-A0A2P5WDT3-F1
#
_entry.id   AF-A0A2P5WDT3-F1
#
_cell.length_a   1.000
_cell.length_b   1.000
_cell.length_c   1.000
_cell.angle_alpha   90.00
_cell.angle_beta   90.00
_cell.angle_gamma   90.00
#
_symmetry.space_group_name_H-M   'P 1'
#
loop_
_entity.id
_entity.type
_entity.pdbx_description
1 polymer ?
#
loop_
_entity_poly.entity_id
_entity_poly.type
_entity_poly.pdbx_seq_one_letter_code
_entity_poly.pdbx_strand_id
1 'polypeptide(L)'
;MGNGRRAPLADQGPSSAGQQDEKLKIFKADLSSPESFNAAMEGCRRVLHVSAPMDFQDNEPEAVLTQRSVDGALGILKSCLRSKTVKRVVHTSSISAMCFKKENVEMMDESYWTDVDYVRPELNSYVSSYAISKTETEKAVYFVTIIPLIVVGPFICPKMHGSTRSALAPIFGKKDYYKLLIYVATVHIDDLARAMIFLREKGDLIVPQTHFVAEIEGEKLPGLSSKKLWNLGSSLTMGRREPRAGR
;
A
#
# COMPACT_ATOMS: atom_id res chain seq x y z
N MET A 1 16.19 -4.74 61.71
CA MET A 1 16.38 -6.21 61.66
C MET A 1 15.28 -6.76 60.74
N GLY A 2 15.51 -7.46 59.64
CA GLY A 2 16.69 -8.19 59.20
C GLY A 2 16.98 -8.04 57.69
N ASN A 3 18.25 -8.26 57.39
CA ASN A 3 18.87 -8.21 56.07
C ASN A 3 18.47 -9.42 55.21
N GLY A 4 17.77 -9.19 54.10
CA GLY A 4 17.65 -10.13 52.99
C GLY A 4 18.66 -9.80 51.90
N ARG A 5 19.72 -10.61 51.78
CA ARG A 5 20.81 -10.45 50.82
C ARG A 5 20.30 -10.50 49.37
N ARG A 6 20.70 -9.52 48.56
CA ARG A 6 20.62 -9.56 47.08
C ARG A 6 21.43 -10.74 46.55
N ALA A 7 20.77 -11.64 45.82
CA ALA A 7 21.46 -12.58 44.95
C ALA A 7 21.96 -11.83 43.69
N PRO A 8 23.18 -12.10 43.20
CA PRO A 8 23.71 -11.45 42.01
C PRO A 8 22.99 -11.95 40.74
N LEU A 9 22.81 -11.02 39.80
CA LEU A 9 22.32 -11.27 38.45
C LEU A 9 23.17 -12.37 37.80
N ALA A 10 22.54 -13.50 37.49
CA ALA A 10 23.13 -14.50 36.62
C ALA A 10 23.32 -13.88 35.22
N ASP A 11 24.56 -13.92 34.77
CA ASP A 11 25.03 -13.67 33.42
C ASP A 11 24.20 -14.49 32.42
N GLN A 12 23.27 -13.83 31.74
CA GLN A 12 22.56 -14.40 30.60
C GLN A 12 23.52 -14.30 29.42
N GLY A 13 24.26 -15.39 29.20
CA GLY A 13 25.09 -15.61 28.01
C GLY A 13 24.30 -15.37 26.71
N PRO A 14 25.00 -15.23 25.58
CA PRO A 14 24.44 -14.70 24.34
C PRO A 14 23.19 -15.49 23.95
N SER A 15 22.05 -14.79 24.03
CA SER A 15 20.78 -15.24 23.46
C SER A 15 21.05 -15.66 22.01
N SER A 16 20.72 -16.91 21.70
CA SER A 16 20.92 -17.56 20.41
C SER A 16 20.75 -16.57 19.26
N ALA A 17 21.87 -16.21 18.63
CA ALA A 17 21.88 -15.43 17.41
C ALA A 17 20.95 -16.13 16.40
N GLY A 18 19.83 -15.49 16.10
CA GLY A 18 18.90 -15.97 15.08
C GLY A 18 19.68 -16.21 13.79
N GLN A 19 19.55 -17.40 13.25
CA GLN A 19 20.14 -17.80 11.99
C GLN A 19 19.77 -16.74 10.94
N GLN A 20 20.75 -15.97 10.46
CA GLN A 20 20.51 -14.98 9.41
C GLN A 20 20.12 -15.75 8.15
N ASP A 21 18.86 -15.63 7.75
CA ASP A 21 18.42 -16.12 6.46
C ASP A 21 19.17 -15.34 5.38
N GLU A 22 20.10 -16.00 4.67
CA GLU A 22 20.93 -15.39 3.63
C GLU A 22 20.11 -14.72 2.51
N LYS A 23 18.80 -15.04 2.42
CA LYS A 23 17.87 -14.47 1.45
C LYS A 23 17.28 -13.13 1.87
N LEU A 24 17.35 -12.75 3.16
CA LEU A 24 16.81 -11.49 3.66
C LEU A 24 17.92 -10.45 3.83
N LYS A 25 17.84 -9.36 3.06
CA LYS A 25 18.71 -8.19 3.20
C LYS A 25 17.88 -6.99 3.66
N ILE A 26 18.35 -6.31 4.70
CA ILE A 26 17.67 -5.16 5.30
C ILE A 26 18.42 -3.89 4.91
N PHE A 27 17.70 -2.90 4.40
CA PHE A 27 18.24 -1.61 3.99
C PHE A 27 17.52 -0.49 4.75
N LYS A 28 18.26 0.57 5.10
CA LYS A 28 17.67 1.80 5.64
C LYS A 28 17.18 2.66 4.47
N ALA A 29 15.90 3.00 4.48
CA ALA A 29 15.29 3.88 3.48
C ALA A 29 14.14 4.71 4.10
N ASP A 30 13.86 5.86 3.50
CA ASP A 30 12.84 6.82 3.94
C ASP A 30 12.10 7.39 2.73
N LEU A 31 10.76 7.46 2.80
CA LEU A 31 9.92 8.01 1.73
C LEU A 31 10.20 9.49 1.45
N SER A 32 10.74 10.22 2.44
CA SER A 32 11.13 11.62 2.33
C SER A 32 12.45 11.80 1.58
N SER A 33 13.18 10.71 1.32
CA SER A 33 14.44 10.68 0.58
C SER A 33 14.44 9.48 -0.38
N PRO A 34 13.68 9.51 -1.49
CA PRO A 34 13.44 8.33 -2.33
C PRO A 34 14.70 7.68 -2.93
N GLU A 35 15.79 8.42 -3.05
CA GLU A 35 17.12 7.93 -3.42
C GLU A 35 17.70 6.92 -2.41
N SER A 36 17.26 6.97 -1.15
CA SER A 36 17.64 5.99 -0.12
C SER A 36 17.19 4.56 -0.47
N PHE A 37 16.22 4.40 -1.37
CA PHE A 37 15.78 3.08 -1.86
C PHE A 37 16.70 2.51 -2.95
N ASN A 38 17.61 3.30 -3.55
CA ASN A 38 18.39 2.86 -4.71
C ASN A 38 19.16 1.56 -4.46
N ALA A 39 19.85 1.46 -3.31
CA ALA A 39 20.62 0.27 -2.94
C ALA A 39 19.74 -0.98 -2.79
N ALA A 40 18.51 -0.83 -2.30
CA ALA A 40 17.57 -1.93 -2.16
C ALA A 40 16.96 -2.38 -3.50
N MET A 41 16.96 -1.52 -4.52
CA MET A 41 16.39 -1.80 -5.84
C MET A 41 17.39 -2.40 -6.83
N GLU A 42 18.69 -2.31 -6.54
CA GLU A 42 19.74 -2.83 -7.40
C GLU A 42 19.63 -4.35 -7.56
N GLY A 43 19.57 -4.82 -8.80
CA GLY A 43 19.39 -6.24 -9.11
C GLY A 43 17.97 -6.78 -8.90
N CYS A 44 17.06 -6.01 -8.29
CA CYS A 44 15.67 -6.43 -8.13
C CYS A 44 14.98 -6.48 -9.50
N ARG A 45 14.21 -7.55 -9.73
CA ARG A 45 13.35 -7.68 -10.92
C ARG A 45 11.93 -7.21 -10.66
N ARG A 46 11.49 -7.27 -9.40
CA ARG A 46 10.10 -7.05 -9.01
C ARG A 46 10.06 -6.34 -7.65
N VAL A 47 9.14 -5.41 -7.48
CA VAL A 47 9.04 -4.57 -6.28
C VAL A 47 7.60 -4.59 -5.76
N LEU A 48 7.45 -4.78 -4.45
CA LEU A 48 6.20 -4.57 -3.73
C LEU A 48 6.35 -3.27 -2.94
N HIS A 49 5.67 -2.21 -3.37
CA HIS A 49 5.66 -0.95 -2.64
C HIS A 49 4.49 -0.96 -1.65
N VAL A 50 4.80 -1.24 -0.39
CA VAL A 50 3.81 -1.39 0.70
C VAL A 50 3.80 -0.19 1.65
N SER A 51 4.91 0.55 1.71
CA SER A 51 5.04 1.73 2.56
C SER A 51 4.06 2.83 2.14
N ALA A 52 3.41 3.43 3.13
CA ALA A 52 2.64 4.65 3.00
C ALA A 52 2.81 5.44 4.30
N PRO A 53 2.90 6.78 4.25
CA PRO A 53 2.95 7.57 5.46
C PRO A 53 1.59 7.49 6.17
N MET A 54 1.61 7.44 7.50
CA MET A 54 0.42 7.31 8.32
C MET A 54 0.61 8.09 9.61
N ASP A 55 -0.26 9.06 9.85
CA ASP A 55 -0.24 9.88 11.06
C ASP A 55 -1.55 9.70 11.83
N PHE A 56 -1.56 8.76 12.77
CA PHE A 56 -2.74 8.48 13.59
C PHE A 56 -3.08 9.57 14.60
N GLN A 57 -2.18 10.55 14.79
CA GLN A 57 -2.34 11.61 15.80
C GLN A 57 -2.72 12.96 15.19
N ASP A 58 -2.82 13.06 13.86
CA ASP A 58 -3.12 14.31 13.15
C ASP A 58 -2.16 15.45 13.53
N ASN A 59 -0.89 15.12 13.73
CA ASN A 59 0.17 16.07 14.06
C ASN A 59 0.66 16.83 12.81
N GLU A 60 0.53 16.21 11.63
CA GLU A 60 1.00 16.75 10.36
C GLU A 60 -0.16 17.27 9.51
N PRO A 61 -0.03 18.45 8.87
CA PRO A 61 -1.04 18.92 7.93
C PRO A 61 -1.27 17.92 6.78
N GLU A 62 -2.53 17.71 6.42
CA GLU A 62 -2.92 16.77 5.35
C GLU A 62 -2.13 17.00 4.05
N ALA A 63 -1.98 18.26 3.63
CA ALA A 63 -1.24 18.59 2.42
C ALA A 63 0.24 18.14 2.46
N VAL A 64 0.89 18.20 3.63
CA VAL A 64 2.26 17.73 3.82
C VAL A 64 2.33 16.20 3.77
N LEU A 65 1.38 15.52 4.41
CA LEU A 65 1.25 14.06 4.38
C LEU A 65 1.04 13.56 2.94
N THR A 66 0.13 14.20 2.21
CA THR A 66 -0.21 13.88 0.83
C THR A 66 0.97 14.12 -0.10
N GLN A 67 1.64 15.28 0.00
CA GLN A 67 2.84 15.57 -0.79
C GLN A 67 3.94 14.53 -0.56
N ARG A 68 4.24 14.18 0.69
CA ARG A 68 5.22 13.15 1.04
C ARG A 68 4.85 11.77 0.48
N SER A 69 3.56 11.42 0.49
CA SER A 69 3.08 10.15 -0.06
C SER A 69 3.27 10.08 -1.57
N VAL A 70 2.88 11.15 -2.29
CA VAL A 70 3.01 11.26 -3.74
C VAL A 70 4.48 11.26 -4.16
N ASP A 71 5.30 12.12 -3.56
CA ASP A 71 6.72 12.25 -3.89
C ASP A 71 7.50 10.97 -3.55
N GLY A 72 7.19 10.35 -2.43
CA GLY A 72 7.78 9.07 -2.03
C GLY A 72 7.49 7.97 -3.04
N ALA A 73 6.24 7.83 -3.45
CA ALA A 73 5.83 6.81 -4.41
C ALA A 73 6.43 7.06 -5.80
N LEU A 74 6.34 8.29 -6.32
CA LEU A 74 6.95 8.68 -7.60
C LEU A 74 8.47 8.51 -7.56
N GLY A 75 9.11 8.89 -6.46
CA GLY A 75 10.55 8.74 -6.27
C GLY A 75 11.00 7.28 -6.28
N ILE A 76 10.25 6.38 -5.63
CA ILE A 76 10.49 4.93 -5.71
C ILE A 76 10.35 4.42 -7.15
N LEU A 77 9.36 4.88 -7.91
CA LEU A 77 9.21 4.52 -9.32
C LEU A 77 10.39 5.01 -10.16
N LYS A 78 10.86 6.25 -9.95
CA LYS A 78 12.08 6.75 -10.58
C LYS A 78 13.29 5.89 -10.22
N SER A 79 13.42 5.45 -8.97
CA SER A 79 14.47 4.52 -8.55
C SER A 79 14.38 3.16 -9.25
N CYS A 80 13.16 2.63 -9.41
CA CYS A 80 12.92 1.39 -10.17
C CYS A 80 13.32 1.54 -11.65
N LEU A 81 12.95 2.66 -12.28
CA LEU A 81 13.32 2.97 -13.66
C LEU A 81 14.85 3.07 -13.83
N ARG A 82 15.53 3.78 -12.93
CA ARG A 82 17.00 3.92 -12.96
C ARG A 82 17.74 2.61 -12.78
N SER A 83 17.19 1.66 -12.01
CA SER A 83 17.83 0.35 -11.80
C SER A 83 17.94 -0.45 -13.09
N LYS A 84 17.06 -0.22 -14.09
CA LYS A 84 16.94 -0.98 -15.36
C LYS A 84 16.60 -2.47 -15.21
N THR A 85 16.77 -3.05 -14.02
CA THR A 85 16.48 -4.45 -13.70
C THR A 85 15.02 -4.66 -13.29
N VAL A 86 14.39 -3.67 -12.65
CA VAL A 86 13.00 -3.77 -12.22
C VAL A 86 12.09 -3.81 -13.45
N LYS A 87 11.29 -4.87 -13.55
CA LYS A 87 10.32 -5.09 -14.63
C LYS A 87 8.88 -4.89 -14.19
N ARG A 88 8.61 -4.99 -12.88
CA ARG A 88 7.27 -4.90 -12.32
C ARG A 88 7.28 -4.28 -10.94
N VAL A 89 6.35 -3.37 -10.70
CA VAL A 89 6.06 -2.80 -9.39
C VAL A 89 4.60 -3.09 -9.09
N VAL A 90 4.27 -3.47 -7.86
CA VAL A 90 2.90 -3.52 -7.35
C VAL A 90 2.79 -2.50 -6.23
N HIS A 91 1.93 -1.50 -6.38
CA HIS A 91 1.63 -0.55 -5.32
C HIS A 91 0.53 -1.09 -4.42
N THR A 92 0.70 -0.95 -3.12
CA THR A 92 -0.36 -1.24 -2.16
C THR A 92 -1.18 0.02 -1.98
N SER A 93 -2.34 0.10 -2.61
CA SER A 93 -3.33 1.15 -2.35
C SER A 93 -4.12 0.86 -1.07
N SER A 94 -5.38 1.28 -0.98
CA SER A 94 -6.27 1.09 0.15
C SER A 94 -7.69 1.37 -0.29
N ILE A 95 -8.67 0.66 0.28
CA ILE A 95 -10.10 0.95 0.07
C ILE A 95 -10.47 2.40 0.40
N SER A 96 -9.69 3.07 1.25
CA SER A 96 -9.84 4.51 1.55
C SER A 96 -9.66 5.41 0.33
N ALA A 97 -9.03 4.93 -0.75
CA ALA A 97 -8.93 5.64 -2.02
C ALA A 97 -10.22 5.55 -2.87
N MET A 98 -11.20 4.74 -2.45
CA MET A 98 -12.41 4.47 -3.24
C MET A 98 -13.73 4.68 -2.47
N CYS A 99 -13.76 4.42 -1.17
CA CYS A 99 -15.02 4.25 -0.44
C CYS A 99 -15.67 5.54 0.08
N PHE A 100 -14.97 6.68 0.07
CA PHE A 100 -15.49 7.91 0.66
C PHE A 100 -16.06 8.84 -0.40
N LYS A 101 -17.38 8.87 -0.50
CA LYS A 101 -18.13 9.75 -1.40
C LYS A 101 -19.49 10.06 -0.81
N LYS A 102 -20.14 11.11 -1.33
CA LYS A 102 -21.45 11.55 -0.85
C LYS A 102 -22.57 10.52 -1.07
N GLU A 103 -22.45 9.71 -2.10
CA GLU A 103 -23.47 8.75 -2.51
C GLU A 103 -23.23 7.37 -1.88
N ASN A 104 -24.25 6.81 -1.24
CA ASN A 104 -24.21 5.42 -0.81
C ASN A 104 -24.36 4.51 -2.04
N VAL A 105 -23.46 3.54 -2.19
CA VAL A 105 -23.55 2.50 -3.21
C VAL A 105 -23.54 1.13 -2.57
N GLU A 106 -24.33 0.23 -3.15
CA GLU A 106 -24.44 -1.15 -2.70
C GLU A 106 -23.25 -2.00 -3.14
N MET A 107 -22.67 -1.69 -4.30
CA MET A 107 -21.54 -2.40 -4.89
C MET A 107 -20.48 -1.42 -5.40
N MET A 108 -19.21 -1.72 -5.12
CA MET A 108 -18.06 -0.96 -5.59
C MET A 108 -17.12 -1.88 -6.37
N ASP A 109 -16.60 -1.38 -7.48
CA ASP A 109 -15.52 -1.96 -8.27
C ASP A 109 -14.36 -0.95 -8.41
N GLU A 110 -13.29 -1.32 -9.12
CA GLU A 110 -12.08 -0.50 -9.28
C GLU A 110 -12.28 0.80 -10.07
N SER A 111 -13.49 1.08 -10.58
CA SER A 111 -13.80 2.36 -11.23
C SER A 111 -14.09 3.51 -10.26
N TYR A 112 -14.33 3.19 -8.99
CA TYR A 112 -14.66 4.17 -7.96
C TYR A 112 -13.43 4.87 -7.39
N TRP A 113 -13.62 6.13 -7.03
CA TRP A 113 -12.64 6.95 -6.34
C TRP A 113 -13.29 7.69 -5.19
N THR A 114 -12.52 7.89 -4.13
CA THR A 114 -12.87 8.80 -3.05
C THR A 114 -12.97 10.22 -3.59
N ASP A 115 -14.05 10.90 -3.23
CA ASP A 115 -14.27 12.31 -3.50
C ASP A 115 -13.51 13.14 -2.46
N VAL A 116 -12.33 13.60 -2.85
CA VAL A 116 -11.43 14.37 -1.98
C VAL A 116 -12.04 15.70 -1.55
N ASP A 117 -12.87 16.34 -2.40
CA ASP A 117 -13.51 17.61 -2.08
C ASP A 117 -14.68 17.42 -1.12
N TYR A 118 -15.29 16.24 -1.10
CA TYR A 118 -16.23 15.82 -0.06
C TYR A 118 -15.50 15.48 1.26
N VAL A 119 -14.41 14.73 1.22
CA VAL A 119 -13.72 14.25 2.42
C VAL A 119 -12.98 15.35 3.19
N ARG A 120 -12.34 16.27 2.46
CA ARG A 120 -11.50 17.33 3.04
C ARG A 120 -12.23 18.24 4.05
N PRO A 121 -13.45 18.75 3.77
CA PRO A 121 -14.18 19.58 4.72
C PRO A 121 -14.96 18.79 5.79
N GLU A 122 -15.41 17.57 5.47
CA GLU A 122 -16.35 16.82 6.31
C GLU A 122 -15.69 16.10 7.49
N LEU A 123 -14.40 15.81 7.38
CA LEU A 123 -13.73 14.89 8.28
C LEU A 123 -12.39 15.50 8.73
N ASN A 124 -12.34 16.15 9.91
CA ASN A 124 -11.08 16.56 10.53
C ASN A 124 -10.49 15.41 11.35
N SER A 125 -10.06 14.34 10.66
CA SER A 125 -9.47 13.15 11.29
C SER A 125 -8.39 12.52 10.40
N TYR A 126 -7.53 11.71 11.00
CA TYR A 126 -6.48 10.99 10.29
C TYR A 126 -6.99 10.09 9.17
N VAL A 127 -8.26 9.63 9.26
CA VAL A 127 -8.90 8.81 8.23
C VAL A 127 -9.01 9.59 6.92
N SER A 128 -9.33 10.88 7.01
CA SER A 128 -9.46 11.80 5.87
C SER A 128 -8.11 12.08 5.25
N SER A 129 -7.14 12.45 6.07
CA SER A 129 -5.76 12.70 5.62
C SER A 129 -5.20 11.46 4.93
N TYR A 130 -5.45 10.28 5.48
CA TYR A 130 -5.07 9.02 4.86
C TYR A 130 -5.85 8.71 3.58
N ALA A 131 -7.16 8.94 3.55
CA ALA A 131 -7.98 8.73 2.36
C ALA A 131 -7.54 9.63 1.20
N ILE A 132 -7.31 10.92 1.47
CA ILE A 132 -6.83 11.88 0.48
C ILE A 132 -5.43 11.50 0.01
N SER A 133 -4.50 11.21 0.93
CA SER A 133 -3.14 10.85 0.54
C SER A 133 -3.10 9.58 -0.33
N LYS A 134 -3.89 8.55 0.00
CA LYS A 134 -4.01 7.33 -0.81
C LYS A 134 -4.63 7.60 -2.18
N THR A 135 -5.70 8.39 -2.23
CA THR A 135 -6.37 8.76 -3.48
C THR A 135 -5.43 9.50 -4.43
N GLU A 136 -4.77 10.55 -3.94
CA GLU A 136 -3.88 11.38 -4.76
C GLU A 136 -2.60 10.61 -5.15
N THR A 137 -2.05 9.79 -4.26
CA THR A 137 -0.90 8.93 -4.60
C THR A 137 -1.24 7.94 -5.69
N GLU A 138 -2.39 7.26 -5.60
CA GLU A 138 -2.79 6.26 -6.58
C GLU A 138 -3.05 6.89 -7.96
N LYS A 139 -3.71 8.05 -7.99
CA LYS A 139 -3.89 8.84 -9.23
C LYS A 139 -2.56 9.28 -9.85
N ALA A 140 -1.58 9.67 -9.03
CA ALA A 140 -0.28 10.13 -9.51
C ALA A 140 0.58 9.01 -10.10
N VAL A 141 0.51 7.80 -9.53
CA VAL A 141 1.36 6.69 -9.97
C VAL A 141 0.78 5.87 -11.13
N TYR A 142 -0.54 5.74 -11.20
CA TYR A 142 -1.30 5.14 -12.33
C TYR A 142 -0.70 3.82 -12.92
N PHE A 143 -0.41 2.82 -12.08
CA PHE A 143 0.04 1.47 -12.48
C PHE A 143 -0.62 0.37 -11.62
N VAL A 144 -0.21 -0.91 -11.75
CA VAL A 144 -0.77 -2.03 -10.95
C VAL A 144 -0.85 -1.69 -9.46
N THR A 145 -2.08 -1.55 -8.98
CA THR A 145 -2.38 -1.43 -7.57
C THR A 145 -3.09 -2.69 -7.08
N ILE A 146 -2.85 -3.04 -5.83
CA ILE A 146 -3.77 -3.87 -5.06
C ILE A 146 -4.50 -2.93 -4.10
N ILE A 147 -5.78 -3.18 -3.86
CA ILE A 147 -6.62 -2.36 -3.00
C ILE A 147 -7.06 -3.21 -1.80
N PRO A 148 -6.27 -3.22 -0.70
CA PRO A 148 -6.67 -3.90 0.51
C PRO A 148 -7.90 -3.24 1.15
N LEU A 149 -8.76 -4.09 1.70
CA LEU A 149 -9.83 -3.71 2.62
C LEU A 149 -9.27 -3.61 4.06
N ILE A 150 -10.11 -3.69 5.10
CA ILE A 150 -9.61 -3.83 6.47
C ILE A 150 -8.90 -5.19 6.61
N VAL A 151 -7.59 -5.13 6.76
CA VAL A 151 -6.76 -6.34 6.90
C VAL A 151 -6.82 -6.86 8.33
N VAL A 152 -7.24 -8.13 8.46
CA VAL A 152 -7.39 -8.84 9.73
C VAL A 152 -6.60 -10.15 9.70
N GLY A 153 -6.17 -10.61 10.87
CA GLY A 153 -5.47 -11.89 11.01
C GLY A 153 -4.22 -11.80 11.91
N PRO A 154 -3.49 -12.91 12.04
CA PRO A 154 -2.27 -12.98 12.84
C PRO A 154 -1.18 -12.04 12.29
N PHE A 155 -0.28 -11.58 13.15
CA PHE A 155 0.83 -10.73 12.74
C PHE A 155 2.12 -11.06 13.50
N ILE A 156 3.25 -10.90 12.82
CA ILE A 156 4.59 -11.16 13.36
C ILE A 156 5.19 -9.95 14.09
N CYS A 157 4.63 -8.75 13.87
CA CYS A 157 5.12 -7.52 14.48
C CYS A 157 4.80 -7.46 15.98
N PRO A 158 5.68 -6.90 16.83
CA PRO A 158 5.39 -6.77 18.27
C PRO A 158 4.31 -5.73 18.58
N LYS A 159 3.94 -4.89 17.61
CA LYS A 159 2.91 -3.84 17.74
C LYS A 159 1.69 -4.18 16.89
N MET A 160 0.51 -3.97 17.46
CA MET A 160 -0.76 -4.13 16.76
C MET A 160 -0.93 -3.09 15.66
N HIS A 161 -1.31 -3.53 14.47
CA HIS A 161 -1.55 -2.66 13.32
C HIS A 161 -2.84 -1.85 13.48
N GLY A 162 -2.90 -0.69 12.81
CA GLY A 162 -4.08 0.18 12.83
C GLY A 162 -5.36 -0.52 12.36
N SER A 163 -5.29 -1.32 11.29
CA SER A 163 -6.45 -2.08 10.78
C SER A 163 -6.98 -3.09 11.79
N THR A 164 -6.10 -3.84 12.45
CA THR A 164 -6.47 -4.80 13.49
C THR A 164 -7.08 -4.09 14.70
N ARG A 165 -6.52 -2.95 15.11
CA ARG A 165 -7.07 -2.13 16.19
C ARG A 165 -8.48 -1.63 15.86
N SER A 166 -8.71 -1.17 14.63
CA SER A 166 -10.03 -0.76 14.14
C SER A 166 -11.01 -1.95 14.11
N ALA A 167 -10.59 -3.10 13.59
CA ALA A 167 -11.42 -4.31 13.53
C ALA A 167 -11.84 -4.83 14.91
N LEU A 168 -10.95 -4.73 15.90
CA LEU A 168 -11.21 -5.16 17.28
C LEU A 168 -11.84 -4.05 18.15
N ALA A 169 -12.20 -2.91 17.56
CA ALA A 169 -12.79 -1.80 18.31
C ALA A 169 -14.02 -2.17 19.15
N PRO A 170 -14.93 -3.08 18.70
CA PRO A 170 -16.05 -3.52 19.54
C PRO A 170 -15.62 -4.24 20.82
N ILE A 171 -14.54 -5.03 20.74
CA ILE A 171 -13.98 -5.75 21.89
C ILE A 171 -13.33 -4.77 22.87
N PHE A 172 -12.63 -3.75 22.35
CA PHE A 172 -12.01 -2.72 23.18
C PHE A 172 -12.97 -1.62 23.64
N GLY A 173 -14.24 -1.67 23.24
CA GLY A 173 -15.23 -0.62 23.52
C GLY A 173 -14.90 0.75 22.89
N LYS A 174 -14.10 0.77 21.81
CA LYS A 174 -13.64 2.00 21.16
C LYS A 174 -14.60 2.47 20.07
N LYS A 175 -15.70 3.09 20.49
CA LYS A 175 -16.81 3.53 19.63
C LYS A 175 -16.39 4.47 18.49
N ASP A 176 -15.32 5.24 18.65
CA ASP A 176 -14.83 6.18 17.63
C ASP A 176 -14.47 5.48 16.31
N TYR A 177 -14.06 4.21 16.37
CA TYR A 177 -13.71 3.41 15.19
C TYR A 177 -14.90 2.72 14.53
N TYR A 178 -16.11 2.77 15.11
CA TYR A 178 -17.26 2.03 14.58
C TYR A 178 -17.68 2.54 13.20
N LYS A 179 -17.49 3.84 12.93
CA LYS A 179 -17.75 4.44 11.62
C LYS A 179 -16.96 3.79 10.50
N LEU A 180 -15.75 3.28 10.79
CA LEU A 180 -14.91 2.56 9.83
C LEU A 180 -15.39 1.13 9.56
N LEU A 181 -16.12 0.52 10.50
CA LEU A 181 -16.59 -0.85 10.40
C LEU A 181 -17.93 -0.98 9.66
N ILE A 182 -18.72 0.09 9.62
CA ILE A 182 -20.07 0.08 8.99
C ILE A 182 -19.97 -0.05 7.46
N TYR A 183 -18.89 0.42 6.85
CA TYR A 183 -18.79 0.58 5.39
C TYR A 183 -17.71 -0.28 4.73
N VAL A 184 -16.97 -1.10 5.49
CA VAL A 184 -15.76 -1.73 4.95
C VAL A 184 -15.72 -3.22 5.25
N ALA A 185 -15.65 -4.00 4.17
CA ALA A 185 -15.39 -5.43 4.23
C ALA A 185 -13.99 -5.74 4.81
N THR A 186 -13.73 -6.99 5.13
CA THR A 186 -12.43 -7.42 5.69
C THR A 186 -11.73 -8.38 4.75
N VAL A 187 -10.40 -8.43 4.84
CA VAL A 187 -9.57 -9.40 4.12
C VAL A 187 -8.57 -10.03 5.08
N HIS A 188 -8.36 -11.34 4.97
CA HIS A 188 -7.37 -12.02 5.78
C HIS A 188 -5.95 -11.64 5.31
N ILE A 189 -5.02 -11.44 6.23
CA ILE A 189 -3.62 -11.07 5.93
C ILE A 189 -2.94 -12.06 4.98
N ASP A 190 -3.17 -13.37 5.16
CA ASP A 190 -2.59 -14.38 4.28
C ASP A 190 -3.19 -14.37 2.87
N ASP A 191 -4.47 -14.02 2.73
CA ASP A 191 -5.10 -13.85 1.41
C ASP A 191 -4.49 -12.64 0.70
N LEU A 192 -4.33 -11.53 1.42
CA LEU A 192 -3.67 -10.34 0.88
C LEU A 192 -2.23 -10.65 0.47
N ALA A 193 -1.46 -11.34 1.31
CA ALA A 193 -0.08 -11.72 1.00
C ALA A 193 0.00 -12.61 -0.25
N ARG A 194 -0.89 -13.61 -0.37
CA ARG A 194 -0.99 -14.46 -1.57
C ARG A 194 -1.35 -13.65 -2.82
N ALA A 195 -2.29 -12.71 -2.70
CA ALA A 195 -2.68 -11.84 -3.81
C ALA A 195 -1.52 -10.94 -4.27
N MET A 196 -0.76 -10.36 -3.34
CA MET A 196 0.43 -9.56 -3.66
C MET A 196 1.51 -10.39 -4.35
N ILE A 197 1.76 -11.61 -3.88
CA ILE A 197 2.69 -12.57 -4.51
C ILE A 197 2.23 -12.91 -5.93
N PHE A 198 0.94 -13.22 -6.10
CA PHE A 198 0.35 -13.53 -7.40
C PHE A 198 0.46 -12.36 -8.38
N LEU A 199 0.07 -11.15 -7.95
CA LEU A 199 0.17 -9.93 -8.76
C LEU A 199 1.60 -9.57 -9.09
N ARG A 200 2.55 -9.85 -8.19
CA ARG A 200 3.98 -9.70 -8.46
C ARG A 200 4.46 -10.71 -9.50
N GLU A 201 3.90 -11.92 -9.52
CA GLU A 201 4.38 -13.02 -10.36
C GLU A 201 3.78 -13.12 -11.76
N LYS A 202 2.54 -12.67 -11.93
CA LYS A 202 1.76 -12.86 -13.16
C LYS A 202 1.78 -11.64 -14.07
N GLY A 203 2.25 -11.84 -15.29
CA GLY A 203 2.20 -10.88 -16.41
C GLY A 203 3.42 -9.95 -16.49
N ASP A 204 3.58 -9.33 -17.66
CA ASP A 204 4.57 -8.29 -17.92
C ASP A 204 3.88 -6.92 -17.89
N LEU A 205 3.39 -6.48 -16.71
CA LEU A 205 2.93 -5.09 -16.60
C LEU A 205 4.14 -4.20 -16.29
N ILE A 206 4.47 -3.41 -17.30
CA ILE A 206 5.68 -2.63 -17.47
C ILE A 206 5.57 -1.35 -16.63
N VAL A 207 6.62 -1.02 -15.86
CA VAL A 207 6.88 0.38 -15.49
C VAL A 207 7.01 1.14 -16.82
N PRO A 208 6.07 2.00 -17.24
CA PRO A 208 5.97 2.43 -18.64
C PRO A 208 7.29 3.04 -19.10
N GLN A 209 8.09 2.27 -19.87
CA GLN A 209 9.50 2.61 -20.06
C GLN A 209 9.74 3.81 -20.98
N THR A 210 8.72 4.35 -21.65
CA THR A 210 8.93 5.36 -22.70
C THR A 210 8.03 6.58 -22.65
N HIS A 211 6.82 6.51 -22.07
CA HIS A 211 5.89 7.66 -22.08
C HIS A 211 5.82 8.40 -20.72
N PHE A 212 5.98 7.70 -19.59
CA PHE A 212 5.97 8.33 -18.25
C PHE A 212 7.28 9.04 -17.89
N VAL A 213 8.41 8.62 -18.49
CA VAL A 213 9.73 9.22 -18.21
C VAL A 213 9.76 10.69 -18.67
N ALA A 214 9.17 11.00 -19.83
CA ALA A 214 9.03 12.36 -20.34
C ALA A 214 8.07 13.23 -19.49
N GLU A 215 7.05 12.60 -18.90
CA GLU A 215 6.06 13.27 -18.03
C GLU A 215 6.65 13.65 -16.66
N ILE A 216 7.56 12.82 -16.14
CA ILE A 216 8.33 13.08 -14.91
C ILE A 216 9.41 14.16 -15.11
N GLU A 217 9.87 14.37 -16.36
CA GLU A 217 10.88 15.37 -16.73
C GLU A 217 10.28 16.71 -17.20
N GLY A 218 8.94 16.89 -17.14
CA GLY A 218 8.30 18.20 -17.23
C GLY A 218 7.68 18.58 -18.58
N GLU A 219 7.37 17.62 -19.46
CA GLU A 219 6.57 17.90 -20.67
C GLU A 219 5.07 17.64 -20.44
N LYS A 220 4.22 18.64 -20.73
CA LYS A 220 2.75 18.53 -20.70
C LYS A 220 2.25 17.62 -21.82
N LEU A 221 1.46 16.59 -21.48
CA LEU A 221 0.74 15.78 -22.48
C LEU A 221 -0.62 16.41 -22.88
N PRO A 222 -0.98 16.38 -24.18
CA PRO A 222 -2.33 16.66 -24.63
C PRO A 222 -3.21 15.39 -24.54
N GLY A 223 -4.25 15.45 -23.70
CA GLY A 223 -5.52 14.72 -23.89
C GLY A 223 -5.47 13.18 -23.97
N LEU A 224 -4.95 12.50 -22.95
CA LEU A 224 -5.23 11.07 -22.75
C LEU A 224 -6.56 10.88 -21.98
N SER A 225 -7.45 10.03 -22.50
CA SER A 225 -8.71 9.66 -21.83
C SER A 225 -8.69 8.20 -21.38
N SER A 226 -9.38 7.92 -20.28
CA SER A 226 -9.46 6.60 -19.61
C SER A 226 -9.83 5.45 -20.56
N LYS A 227 -10.54 5.76 -21.65
CA LYS A 227 -10.96 4.79 -22.68
C LYS A 227 -9.79 4.24 -23.50
N LYS A 228 -8.74 5.03 -23.75
CA LYS A 228 -7.55 4.57 -24.49
C LYS A 228 -6.70 3.60 -23.66
N LEU A 229 -6.64 3.79 -22.34
CA LEU A 229 -5.89 2.92 -21.43
C LEU A 229 -6.62 1.59 -21.16
N TRP A 230 -7.96 1.62 -21.04
CA TRP A 230 -8.78 0.41 -20.96
C TRP A 230 -8.55 -0.53 -22.17
N ASN A 231 -8.47 0.04 -23.37
CA ASN A 231 -8.26 -0.74 -24.60
C ASN A 231 -6.87 -1.40 -24.67
N LEU A 232 -5.85 -0.85 -24.00
CA LEU A 232 -4.53 -1.48 -23.86
C LEU A 232 -4.54 -2.66 -22.88
N GLY A 233 -5.36 -2.59 -21.81
CA GLY A 233 -5.51 -3.68 -20.84
C GLY A 233 -6.42 -4.82 -21.32
N SER A 234 -7.39 -4.53 -22.18
CA SER A 234 -8.37 -5.51 -22.67
C SER A 234 -7.83 -6.51 -23.72
N SER A 235 -6.58 -6.38 -24.19
CA SER A 235 -5.99 -7.41 -25.06
C SER A 235 -5.52 -8.67 -24.31
N LEU A 236 -5.54 -8.63 -22.96
CA LEU A 236 -5.35 -9.81 -22.11
C LEU A 236 -6.69 -10.49 -21.83
N THR A 237 -7.26 -11.14 -22.84
CA THR A 237 -8.34 -12.10 -22.64
C THR A 237 -7.77 -13.32 -21.92
N MET A 238 -8.10 -13.47 -20.64
CA MET A 238 -8.08 -14.76 -19.96
C MET A 238 -8.93 -15.74 -20.77
N GLY A 239 -8.29 -16.79 -21.27
CA GLY A 239 -8.93 -17.82 -22.07
C GLY A 239 -10.16 -18.40 -21.37
N ARG A 240 -11.35 -18.03 -21.84
CA ARG A 240 -12.54 -18.86 -21.68
C ARG A 240 -12.31 -20.11 -22.53
N ARG A 241 -12.22 -21.27 -21.88
CA ARG A 241 -12.48 -22.55 -22.56
C ARG A 241 -13.93 -22.51 -23.04
N GLU A 242 -14.13 -22.62 -24.35
CA GLU A 242 -15.46 -22.89 -24.90
C GLU A 242 -16.03 -24.20 -24.33
N PRO A 243 -17.35 -24.30 -24.14
CA PRO A 243 -17.98 -25.58 -23.81
C PRO A 243 -17.80 -26.51 -25.01
N ARG A 244 -17.24 -27.70 -24.77
CA ARG A 244 -17.25 -28.78 -25.77
C ARG A 244 -18.70 -29.08 -26.13
N ALA A 245 -19.06 -28.91 -27.39
CA ALA A 245 -20.27 -29.45 -27.95
C ALA A 245 -20.24 -30.98 -27.79
N GLY A 246 -21.17 -31.51 -26.99
CA GLY A 246 -21.44 -32.94 -26.89
C GLY A 246 -22.09 -33.44 -28.17
N ARG A 247 -21.67 -34.64 -28.58
CA ARG A 247 -22.32 -35.49 -29.58
C ARG A 247 -23.64 -36.03 -29.06
#